data_AF-A0A453SR59-F1
#
_entry.id   AF-A0A453SR59-F1
#
_cell.length_a   1.000
_cell.length_b   1.000
_cell.length_c   1.000
_cell.angle_alpha   90.00
_cell.angle_beta   90.00
_cell.angle_gamma   90.00
#
_symmetry.space_group_name_H-M   'P 1'
#
loop_
_entity.id
_entity.type
_entity.pdbx_description
1 polymer ?
#
loop_
_entity_poly.entity_id
_entity_poly.type
_entity_poly.pdbx_seq_one_letter_code
_entity_poly.pdbx_strand_id
1 'polypeptide(L)'
;AILDACCHNIPADDELWYRVVEVSVLLLTCTQRSNPRSPWYDRVLSEMLGHLERQPLNKERRVAWLTLIGPVFDSMGLFLLAHFRLLFSLFFQWMHADDDRTVLLVLERIHTVIKLTWIRKSPYTSRAGG
;
A
#
# COMPACT_ATOMS: atom_id res chain seq x y z
N ALA A 1 3.68 13.58 15.77
CA ALA A 1 3.16 14.93 15.42
C ALA A 1 2.69 15.00 13.96
N ILE A 2 3.60 15.06 12.97
CA ILE A 2 3.20 15.22 11.55
C ILE A 2 2.53 13.94 10.99
N LEU A 3 3.09 12.76 11.24
CA LEU A 3 2.47 11.50 10.80
C LEU A 3 1.14 11.20 11.51
N ASP A 4 0.99 11.63 12.77
CA ASP A 4 -0.30 11.57 13.45
C ASP A 4 -1.33 12.46 12.74
N ALA A 5 -0.96 13.68 12.34
CA ALA A 5 -1.85 14.56 11.59
C ALA A 5 -2.26 13.96 10.24
N CYS A 6 -1.35 13.28 9.54
CA CYS A 6 -1.68 12.52 8.33
C CYS A 6 -2.74 11.45 8.62
N CYS A 7 -2.55 10.64 9.66
CA CYS A 7 -3.52 9.61 10.04
C CYS A 7 -4.90 10.19 10.38
N HIS A 8 -4.96 11.31 11.09
CA HIS A 8 -6.23 11.98 11.42
C HIS A 8 -6.94 12.58 10.20
N ASN A 9 -6.20 12.87 9.12
CA ASN A 9 -6.75 13.44 7.88
C ASN A 9 -7.07 12.37 6.82
N ILE A 10 -6.74 11.10 7.03
CA ILE A 10 -7.19 9.99 6.16
C ILE A 10 -8.72 9.98 5.97
N PRO A 11 -9.57 10.28 6.96
CA PRO A 11 -11.01 10.42 6.74
C PRO A 11 -11.46 11.70 6.03
N ALA A 12 -10.55 12.49 5.44
CA ALA A 12 -10.90 13.73 4.76
C ALA A 12 -11.87 13.52 3.58
N ASP A 13 -12.51 14.63 3.21
CA ASP A 13 -13.45 14.74 2.08
C ASP A 13 -12.82 14.29 0.75
N ASP A 14 -13.67 13.89 -0.20
CA ASP A 14 -13.29 13.29 -1.49
C ASP A 14 -12.33 14.18 -2.28
N GLU A 15 -12.53 15.51 -2.24
CA GLU A 15 -11.67 16.49 -2.93
C GLU A 15 -10.22 16.49 -2.42
N LEU A 16 -10.01 16.18 -1.14
CA LEU A 16 -8.69 16.23 -0.51
C LEU A 16 -8.01 14.87 -0.49
N TRP A 17 -8.74 13.78 -0.75
CA TRP A 17 -8.23 12.42 -0.61
C TRP A 17 -6.94 12.18 -1.41
N TYR A 18 -6.89 12.62 -2.67
CA TYR A 18 -5.69 12.49 -3.49
C TYR A 18 -4.46 13.12 -2.82
N ARG A 19 -4.60 14.34 -2.31
CA ARG A 19 -3.54 15.08 -1.62
C ARG A 19 -3.16 14.44 -0.30
N VAL A 20 -4.14 13.95 0.46
CA VAL A 20 -3.89 13.24 1.71
C VAL A 20 -3.08 11.97 1.47
N VAL A 21 -3.43 11.17 0.46
CA VAL A 21 -2.64 9.99 0.09
C VAL A 21 -1.24 10.40 -0.36
N GLU A 22 -1.13 11.35 -1.28
CA GLU A 22 0.15 11.83 -1.82
C GLU A 22 1.09 12.28 -0.70
N VAL A 23 0.63 13.18 0.17
CA VAL A 23 1.41 13.73 1.29
C VAL A 23 1.75 12.64 2.30
N SER A 24 0.83 11.72 2.60
CA SER A 24 1.08 10.61 3.52
C SER A 24 2.15 9.65 2.99
N VAL A 25 2.07 9.30 1.70
CA VAL A 25 3.08 8.46 1.04
C VAL A 25 4.45 9.14 1.07
N LEU A 26 4.52 10.42 0.69
CA LEU A 26 5.77 11.19 0.68
C LEU A 26 6.37 11.31 2.08
N LEU A 27 5.58 11.70 3.09
CA LEU A 27 6.05 11.85 4.45
C LEU A 27 6.53 10.52 5.03
N LEU A 28 5.76 9.45 4.83
CA LEU A 28 6.12 8.13 5.32
C LEU A 28 7.43 7.65 4.70
N THR A 29 7.54 7.69 3.37
CA THR A 29 8.71 7.19 2.64
C THR A 29 9.94 8.09 2.72
N CYS A 30 9.79 9.38 3.04
CA CYS A 30 10.92 10.27 3.32
C CYS A 30 11.40 10.16 4.76
N THR A 31 10.49 10.10 5.74
CA THR A 31 10.86 10.10 7.17
C THR A 31 11.24 8.73 7.70
N GLN A 32 10.66 7.65 7.15
CA GLN A 32 10.89 6.28 7.61
C GLN A 32 11.78 5.47 6.67
N ARG A 33 12.39 6.10 5.66
CA ARG A 33 13.23 5.45 4.63
C ARG A 33 14.28 4.50 5.20
N SER A 34 14.91 4.89 6.31
CA SER A 34 15.99 4.13 6.96
C SER A 34 15.48 2.94 7.78
N ASN A 35 14.17 2.86 8.04
CA ASN A 35 13.57 1.81 8.86
C ASN A 35 12.25 1.30 8.22
N PRO A 36 12.34 0.32 7.30
CA PRO A 36 11.16 -0.29 6.68
C PRO A 36 10.27 -1.08 7.66
N ARG A 37 10.76 -1.33 8.89
CA ARG A 37 10.01 -1.96 9.99
C ARG A 37 9.36 -0.94 10.92
N SER A 38 9.40 0.33 10.56
CA SER A 38 8.79 1.37 11.37
C SER A 38 7.29 1.08 11.54
N PRO A 39 6.74 1.15 12.76
CA PRO A 39 5.32 0.93 13.01
C PRO A 39 4.43 1.95 12.27
N TRP A 40 5.01 3.05 11.81
CA TRP A 40 4.33 4.03 10.98
C TRP A 40 3.89 3.47 9.63
N TYR A 41 4.61 2.51 9.06
CA TYR A 41 4.19 1.86 7.82
C TYR A 41 2.88 1.09 8.02
N ASP A 42 2.85 0.23 9.05
CA ASP A 42 1.68 -0.55 9.42
C ASP A 42 0.49 0.35 9.75
N ARG A 43 0.71 1.39 10.56
CA ARG A 43 -0.33 2.32 10.99
C ARG A 43 -0.93 3.09 9.80
N VAL A 44 -0.10 3.76 9.00
CA VAL A 44 -0.58 4.59 7.89
C VAL A 44 -1.27 3.73 6.83
N LEU A 45 -0.70 2.57 6.49
CA LEU A 45 -1.30 1.67 5.52
C LEU A 45 -2.63 1.11 6.02
N SER A 46 -2.71 0.67 7.28
CA SER A 46 -3.95 0.16 7.86
C SER A 46 -5.07 1.20 7.89
N GLU A 47 -4.75 2.45 8.25
CA GLU A 47 -5.72 3.54 8.23
C GLU A 47 -6.23 3.82 6.81
N MET A 48 -5.35 3.91 5.81
CA MET A 48 -5.75 4.11 4.41
C MET A 48 -6.64 2.97 3.92
N LEU A 49 -6.25 1.72 4.20
CA LEU A 49 -7.01 0.55 3.78
C LEU A 49 -8.37 0.46 4.49
N GLY A 50 -8.43 0.77 5.79
CA GLY A 50 -9.69 0.80 6.53
C GLY A 50 -10.63 1.89 6.02
N HIS A 51 -10.11 3.03 5.53
CA HIS A 51 -10.93 4.06 4.89
C HIS A 51 -11.48 3.59 3.54
N LEU A 52 -10.66 2.92 2.74
CA LEU A 52 -11.06 2.35 1.46
C LEU A 52 -12.07 1.22 1.62
N GLU A 53 -11.95 0.40 2.67
CA GLU A 53 -12.90 -0.67 3.00
C GLU A 53 -14.29 -0.14 3.35
N ARG A 54 -14.38 1.06 3.95
CA ARG A 54 -15.68 1.70 4.25
C ARG A 54 -16.38 2.24 3.00
N GLN A 55 -15.62 2.58 1.95
CA GLN A 55 -16.16 3.14 0.71
C GLN A 55 -15.49 2.53 -0.54
N PRO A 56 -15.59 1.21 -0.75
CA PRO A 56 -14.79 0.52 -1.76
C PRO A 56 -15.25 0.83 -3.19
N LEU A 57 -16.48 1.33 -3.37
CA LEU A 57 -17.04 1.68 -4.67
C LEU A 57 -16.69 3.12 -5.10
N ASN A 58 -16.10 3.94 -4.22
CA ASN A 58 -15.69 5.29 -4.56
C ASN A 58 -14.49 5.25 -5.53
N LYS A 59 -14.78 5.49 -6.81
CA LYS A 59 -13.81 5.38 -7.91
C LYS A 59 -12.64 6.33 -7.74
N GLU A 60 -12.89 7.58 -7.37
CA GLU A 60 -11.83 8.58 -7.22
C GLU A 60 -10.87 8.20 -6.11
N ARG A 61 -11.40 7.72 -4.98
CA ARG A 61 -10.59 7.27 -3.85
C ARG A 61 -9.68 6.10 -4.19
N ARG A 62 -10.27 5.09 -4.81
CA ARG A 62 -9.56 3.89 -5.27
C ARG A 62 -8.46 4.23 -6.27
N VAL A 63 -8.79 5.00 -7.31
CA VAL A 63 -7.83 5.37 -8.36
C VAL A 63 -6.68 6.20 -7.78
N ALA A 64 -6.98 7.18 -6.93
CA ALA A 64 -5.96 7.99 -6.27
C ALA A 64 -5.00 7.12 -5.44
N TRP A 65 -5.54 6.24 -4.61
CA TRP A 65 -4.74 5.37 -3.75
C TRP A 65 -3.89 4.38 -4.55
N LEU A 66 -4.49 3.68 -5.52
CA LEU A 66 -3.76 2.72 -6.37
C LEU A 66 -2.63 3.39 -7.16
N THR A 67 -2.83 4.63 -7.61
CA THR A 67 -1.82 5.40 -8.35
C THR A 67 -0.62 5.75 -7.45
N LEU A 68 -0.86 6.09 -6.19
CA LEU A 68 0.13 6.72 -5.33
C LEU A 68 0.82 5.75 -4.36
N ILE A 69 0.25 4.58 -4.07
CA ILE A 69 0.73 3.72 -2.97
C ILE A 69 2.07 2.99 -3.25
N GLY A 70 2.51 2.92 -4.52
CA GLY A 70 3.70 2.17 -4.93
C GLY A 70 4.94 2.33 -4.03
N PRO A 71 5.38 3.55 -3.71
CA PRO A 71 6.55 3.78 -2.86
C PRO A 71 6.44 3.18 -1.44
N VAL A 72 5.22 3.07 -0.90
CA VAL A 72 4.97 2.43 0.39
C VAL A 72 5.20 0.93 0.28
N PHE A 73 4.70 0.31 -0.80
CA PHE A 73 4.93 -1.11 -1.06
C PHE A 73 6.41 -1.42 -1.21
N ASP A 74 7.12 -0.65 -2.03
CA ASP A 74 8.57 -0.82 -2.25
C ASP A 74 9.36 -0.70 -0.96
N SER A 75 8.95 0.20 -0.05
CA SER A 75 9.59 0.37 1.25
C SER A 75 9.32 -0.80 2.19
N MET A 76 8.09 -1.32 2.23
CA MET A 76 7.71 -2.40 3.15
C MET A 76 8.20 -3.78 2.70
N GLY A 77 8.24 -4.05 1.40
CA GLY A 77 8.68 -5.33 0.85
C GLY A 77 7.93 -6.52 1.47
N LEU A 78 8.64 -7.46 2.09
CA LEU A 78 8.07 -8.66 2.71
C LEU A 78 7.03 -8.34 3.82
N PHE A 79 7.13 -7.18 4.47
CA PHE A 79 6.20 -6.78 5.54
C PHE A 79 4.77 -6.54 5.05
N LEU A 80 4.56 -6.42 3.73
CA LEU A 80 3.22 -6.35 3.14
C LEU A 80 2.36 -7.59 3.45
N LEU A 81 2.97 -8.74 3.76
CA LEU A 81 2.26 -9.96 4.16
C LEU A 81 1.27 -9.72 5.32
N ALA A 82 1.59 -8.81 6.25
CA ALA A 82 0.71 -8.47 7.36
C ALA A 82 -0.63 -7.87 6.90
N HIS A 83 -0.66 -7.24 5.73
CA HIS A 83 -1.84 -6.56 5.18
C HIS A 83 -2.53 -7.36 4.06
N PHE A 84 -2.10 -8.59 3.78
CA PHE A 84 -2.63 -9.39 2.66
C PHE A 84 -4.14 -9.54 2.70
N ARG A 85 -4.70 -9.84 3.87
CA ARG A 85 -6.14 -10.04 4.02
C ARG A 85 -6.93 -8.85 3.47
N LEU A 86 -6.55 -7.64 3.87
CA LEU A 86 -7.28 -6.43 3.50
C LEU A 86 -6.92 -5.95 2.08
N LEU A 87 -5.64 -6.03 1.70
CA LEU A 87 -5.18 -5.70 0.35
C LEU A 87 -5.87 -6.56 -0.71
N PHE A 88 -5.81 -7.89 -0.57
CA PHE A 88 -6.40 -8.78 -1.55
C PHE A 88 -7.92 -8.77 -1.52
N SER A 89 -8.55 -8.52 -0.37
CA SER A 89 -10.00 -8.28 -0.32
C SER A 89 -10.41 -7.11 -1.22
N LEU A 90 -9.76 -5.95 -1.05
CA LEU A 90 -10.02 -4.76 -1.88
C LEU A 90 -9.63 -4.98 -3.34
N PHE A 91 -8.47 -5.60 -3.61
CA PHE A 91 -8.04 -5.89 -4.97
C PHE A 91 -9.03 -6.79 -5.70
N PHE A 92 -9.44 -7.91 -5.10
CA PHE A 92 -10.40 -8.81 -5.75
C PHE A 92 -11.75 -8.16 -5.98
N GLN A 93 -12.20 -7.31 -5.05
CA GLN A 93 -13.39 -6.50 -5.27
C GLN A 93 -13.21 -5.55 -6.46
N TRP A 94 -12.08 -4.86 -6.56
CA TRP A 94 -11.82 -3.85 -7.59
C TRP A 94 -11.41 -4.40 -8.95
N MET A 95 -10.96 -5.65 -9.04
CA MET A 95 -10.76 -6.34 -10.33
C MET A 95 -12.07 -6.49 -11.12
N HIS A 96 -13.21 -6.40 -10.45
CA HIS A 96 -14.54 -6.48 -11.06
C HIS A 96 -15.20 -5.09 -11.19
N ALA A 97 -14.43 -4.00 -11.05
CA ALA A 97 -14.95 -2.66 -11.28
C ALA A 97 -15.24 -2.44 -12.77
N ASP A 98 -16.26 -1.65 -13.08
CA ASP A 98 -16.70 -1.37 -14.46
C ASP A 98 -15.73 -0.50 -15.28
N ASP A 99 -14.59 -0.08 -14.71
CA ASP A 99 -13.62 0.80 -15.38
C ASP A 99 -12.24 0.15 -15.55
N ASP A 100 -11.77 0.08 -16.79
CA ASP A 100 -10.49 -0.53 -17.17
C ASP A 100 -9.29 0.06 -16.42
N ARG A 101 -9.34 1.37 -16.12
CA ARG A 101 -8.27 2.05 -15.39
C ARG A 101 -8.08 1.46 -14.00
N THR A 102 -9.16 1.22 -13.28
CA THR A 102 -9.09 0.54 -11.98
C THR A 102 -8.49 -0.85 -12.15
N VAL A 103 -9.00 -1.65 -13.09
CA VAL A 103 -8.56 -3.04 -13.28
C VAL A 103 -7.06 -3.10 -13.57
N LEU A 104 -6.57 -2.25 -14.48
CA LEU A 104 -5.13 -2.14 -14.80
C LEU A 104 -4.29 -1.78 -13.58
N LEU A 105 -4.70 -0.75 -12.84
CA LEU A 105 -3.99 -0.32 -11.63
C LEU A 105 -3.96 -1.42 -10.56
N VAL A 106 -5.07 -2.14 -10.36
CA VAL A 106 -5.15 -3.27 -9.42
C VAL A 106 -4.19 -4.38 -9.85
N LEU A 107 -4.17 -4.76 -11.13
CA LEU A 107 -3.26 -5.79 -11.64
C LEU A 107 -1.79 -5.41 -11.46
N GLU A 108 -1.44 -4.15 -11.73
CA GLU A 108 -0.09 -3.63 -11.45
C GLU A 108 0.28 -3.72 -9.96
N ARG A 109 -0.66 -3.36 -9.07
CA ARG A 109 -0.44 -3.43 -7.62
C ARG A 109 -0.34 -4.87 -7.13
N ILE A 110 -1.18 -5.79 -7.61
CA ILE A 110 -1.08 -7.23 -7.30
C ILE A 110 0.29 -7.76 -7.74
N HIS A 111 0.70 -7.47 -8.98
CA HIS A 111 2.00 -7.90 -9.49
C HIS A 111 3.14 -7.37 -8.61
N THR A 112 3.06 -6.10 -8.18
CA THR A 112 4.04 -5.48 -7.28
C THR A 112 4.09 -6.19 -5.92
N VAL A 113 2.94 -6.39 -5.28
CA VAL A 113 2.85 -7.07 -3.98
C VAL A 113 3.41 -8.48 -4.08
N ILE A 114 2.98 -9.27 -5.06
CA ILE A 114 3.48 -10.64 -5.27
C ILE A 114 4.99 -10.61 -5.48
N LYS A 115 5.51 -9.75 -6.35
CA LYS A 115 6.95 -9.64 -6.63
C LYS A 115 7.77 -9.31 -5.38
N LEU A 116 7.26 -8.44 -4.51
CA LEU A 116 7.94 -8.00 -3.29
C LEU A 116 7.87 -9.03 -2.16
N THR A 117 6.80 -9.81 -2.08
CA THR A 117 6.64 -10.84 -1.05
C THR A 117 7.10 -12.24 -1.48
N TRP A 118 7.33 -12.45 -2.78
CA TRP A 118 7.74 -13.74 -3.29
C TRP A 118 9.12 -14.13 -2.77
N ILE A 119 9.19 -15.26 -2.07
CA ILE A 119 10.44 -15.85 -1.61
C ILE A 119 11.23 -16.33 -2.82
N ARG A 120 12.21 -15.54 -3.26
CA ARG A 120 13.25 -16.05 -4.14
C ARG A 120 14.10 -17.02 -3.32
N LYS A 121 14.10 -18.31 -3.66
CA LYS A 121 15.16 -19.21 -3.17
C LYS A 121 16.50 -18.53 -3.47
N SER A 122 17.28 -18.21 -2.43
CA SER A 122 18.68 -17.84 -2.63
C SER A 122 19.36 -19.02 -3.35
N PRO A 123 20.00 -18.82 -4.51
CA PRO A 123 20.77 -19.89 -5.15
C PRO A 123 22.08 -20.20 -4.43
N TYR A 124 22.36 -19.63 -3.26
CA TYR A 124 23.64 -19.83 -2.58
C TYR A 124 23.48 -20.01 -1.07
N THR A 125 23.15 -21.24 -0.68
CA THR A 125 23.75 -21.87 0.51
C THR A 125 24.77 -22.89 0.01
N SER A 126 25.83 -22.41 -0.64
CA SER A 126 27.04 -23.21 -0.79
C SER A 126 27.53 -23.56 0.61
N ARG A 127 27.27 -24.80 1.02
CA ARG A 127 28.02 -25.60 2.00
C ARG A 127 29.11 -24.81 2.74
N ALA A 128 28.84 -24.48 4.00
CA ALA A 128 29.91 -24.27 4.97
C ALA A 128 30.64 -25.61 5.14
N GLY A 129 31.63 -25.84 4.29
CA GLY A 129 32.77 -26.68 4.62
C GLY A 129 33.79 -25.79 5.32
N GLY A 130 34.12 -26.14 6.56
CA GLY A 130 35.06 -25.47 7.44
C GLY A 130 34.98 -26.11 8.81
#